data_AF-A0A9E5HXM3-F1
#
_entry.id   AF-A0A9E5HXM3-F1
#
_cell.length_a   1.000
_cell.length_b   1.000
_cell.length_c   1.000
_cell.angle_alpha   90.00
_cell.angle_beta   90.00
_cell.angle_gamma   90.00
#
_symmetry.space_group_name_H-M   'P 1'
#
loop_
_entity.id
_entity.type
_entity.pdbx_description
1 polymer ?
#
loop_
_entity_poly.entity_id
_entity_poly.type
_entity_poly.pdbx_seq_one_letter_code
_entity_poly.pdbx_strand_id
1 'polypeptide(L)'
;MIAFIIRRLGVLGVILFGSSFILYNMAAIAGDPLRELRLSTDPGAEQQILDLTRLYRLDIPAPLRYFLWLKGVLGIFVGKPDFGITRDNSLVIDAIADAIPVTIRLVTAATIVAIILGIALGVTSALRQYSRFDYGMTFFAFLLYSLPIF
;
A
#
# COMPACT_ATOMS: atom_id res chain seq x y z
N MET A 1 -6.27 -0.41 30.38
CA MET A 1 -5.58 0.17 29.19
C MET A 1 -4.68 -0.84 28.47
N ILE A 2 -3.83 -1.61 29.16
CA ILE A 2 -2.97 -2.64 28.52
C ILE A 2 -3.77 -3.69 27.73
N ALA A 3 -4.83 -4.25 28.32
CA ALA A 3 -5.70 -5.21 27.61
C ALA A 3 -6.35 -4.63 26.34
N PHE A 4 -6.66 -3.33 26.34
CA PHE A 4 -7.19 -2.62 25.17
C PHE A 4 -6.12 -2.47 24.08
N ILE A 5 -4.89 -2.09 24.45
CA ILE A 5 -3.76 -1.97 23.52
C ILE A 5 -3.45 -3.32 22.88
N ILE A 6 -3.35 -4.39 23.67
CA ILE A 6 -3.09 -5.75 23.17
C ILE A 6 -4.18 -6.20 22.20
N ARG A 7 -5.47 -6.01 22.56
CA ARG A 7 -6.58 -6.32 21.67
C ARG A 7 -6.46 -5.57 20.34
N ARG A 8 -6.08 -4.29 20.37
CA ARG A 8 -5.96 -3.46 19.18
C ARG A 8 -4.76 -3.86 18.31
N LEU A 9 -3.62 -4.17 18.92
CA LEU A 9 -2.46 -4.72 18.22
C LEU A 9 -2.77 -6.07 17.57
N GLY A 10 -3.54 -6.92 18.25
CA GLY A 10 -4.01 -8.19 17.67
C GLY A 10 -4.88 -7.97 16.43
N VAL A 11 -5.86 -7.07 16.50
CA VAL A 11 -6.71 -6.72 15.35
C VAL A 11 -5.87 -6.14 14.21
N LEU A 12 -4.91 -5.27 14.50
CA LEU A 12 -3.99 -4.72 13.49
C LEU A 12 -3.18 -5.82 12.81
N GLY A 13 -2.66 -6.79 13.57
CA GLY A 13 -1.93 -7.94 13.03
C GLY A 13 -2.78 -8.75 12.06
N VAL A 14 -4.04 -9.06 12.42
CA VAL A 14 -4.98 -9.79 11.56
C VAL A 14 -5.29 -9.00 10.29
N ILE A 15 -5.54 -7.69 10.40
CA ILE A 15 -5.83 -6.83 9.25
C ILE A 15 -4.63 -6.75 8.31
N LEU A 16 -3.43 -6.52 8.83
CA LEU A 16 -2.21 -6.42 8.03
C LEU A 16 -1.89 -7.74 7.33
N PHE A 17 -2.02 -8.87 8.06
CA PHE A 17 -1.83 -10.18 7.48
C PHE A 17 -2.87 -10.48 6.38
N GLY A 18 -4.15 -10.29 6.68
CA GLY A 18 -5.23 -10.56 5.74
C GLY A 18 -5.16 -9.68 4.50
N SER A 19 -4.95 -8.38 4.67
CA SER A 19 -4.85 -7.44 3.53
C SER A 19 -3.62 -7.72 2.69
N SER A 20 -2.44 -7.91 3.29
CA SER A 20 -1.22 -8.21 2.55
C SER A 20 -1.31 -9.54 1.80
N PHE A 21 -1.90 -10.58 2.41
CA PHE A 21 -2.12 -11.87 1.77
C PHE A 21 -3.02 -11.74 0.54
N ILE A 22 -4.17 -11.06 0.69
CA ILE A 22 -5.12 -10.87 -0.41
C ILE A 22 -4.46 -10.05 -1.53
N LEU A 23 -3.84 -8.91 -1.19
CA LEU A 23 -3.19 -8.03 -2.16
C LEU A 23 -2.05 -8.73 -2.91
N TYR A 24 -1.24 -9.53 -2.20
CA TYR A 24 -0.16 -10.30 -2.82
C TYR A 24 -0.71 -11.30 -3.84
N ASN A 25 -1.73 -12.06 -3.47
CA ASN A 25 -2.33 -13.04 -4.38
C ASN A 25 -3.00 -12.36 -5.57
N MET A 26 -3.72 -11.25 -5.34
CA MET A 26 -4.31 -10.48 -6.44
C MET A 26 -3.24 -9.94 -7.39
N ALA A 27 -2.15 -9.38 -6.87
CA ALA A 27 -1.03 -8.91 -7.70
C ALA A 27 -0.37 -10.06 -8.48
N ALA A 28 -0.18 -11.21 -7.85
CA ALA A 28 0.40 -12.40 -8.47
C ALA A 28 -0.48 -13.02 -9.57
N ILE A 29 -1.80 -12.86 -9.48
CA ILE A 29 -2.77 -13.37 -10.47
C ILE A 29 -2.99 -12.34 -11.59
N ALA A 30 -3.07 -11.05 -11.24
CA ALA A 30 -3.36 -9.98 -12.20
C ALA A 30 -2.18 -9.65 -13.12
N GLY A 31 -0.94 -9.88 -12.66
CA GLY A 31 0.28 -9.52 -13.40
C GLY A 31 1.16 -10.73 -13.72
N ASP A 32 1.61 -10.80 -14.97
CA ASP A 32 2.69 -11.69 -15.38
C ASP A 32 4.02 -10.91 -15.47
N PRO A 33 4.97 -11.12 -14.55
CA PRO A 33 6.25 -10.40 -14.55
C PRO A 33 7.13 -10.74 -15.75
N LEU A 34 6.86 -11.83 -16.46
CA LEU A 34 7.63 -12.28 -17.62
C LEU A 34 6.93 -11.96 -18.95
N ARG A 35 5.81 -11.23 -18.93
CA ARG A 35 4.99 -10.98 -20.12
C ARG A 35 5.79 -10.32 -21.24
N GLU A 36 6.64 -9.36 -20.92
CA GLU A 36 7.48 -8.67 -21.91
C GLU A 36 8.50 -9.61 -22.55
N LEU A 37 9.15 -10.47 -21.75
CA LEU A 37 10.09 -11.47 -22.27
C LEU A 37 9.39 -12.54 -23.10
N ARG A 38 8.17 -12.96 -22.72
CA ARG A 38 7.36 -13.93 -23.48
C ARG A 38 6.91 -13.39 -24.84
N LEU A 39 6.81 -12.07 -24.97
CA LEU A 39 6.47 -11.39 -26.23
C LEU A 39 7.71 -10.98 -27.03
N SER A 40 8.92 -11.10 -26.45
CA SER A 40 10.17 -10.78 -27.14
C SER A 40 10.57 -11.88 -28.11
N THR A 41 11.15 -11.49 -29.24
CA THR A 41 11.72 -12.40 -30.26
C THR A 41 13.22 -12.64 -30.02
N ASP A 42 13.79 -12.13 -28.93
CA ASP A 42 15.20 -12.28 -28.63
C ASP A 42 15.58 -13.75 -28.38
N PRO A 43 16.65 -14.28 -29.00
CA PRO A 43 17.10 -15.65 -28.79
C PRO A 43 17.47 -15.98 -27.34
N GLY A 44 17.81 -14.96 -26.54
CA GLY A 44 18.14 -15.09 -25.13
C GLY A 44 16.94 -15.01 -24.17
N ALA A 45 15.75 -14.72 -24.67
CA ALA A 45 14.56 -14.51 -23.84
C ALA A 45 14.17 -15.76 -23.05
N GLU A 46 14.30 -16.95 -23.63
CA GLU A 46 13.99 -18.22 -22.93
C GLU A 46 14.90 -18.47 -21.73
N GLN A 47 16.20 -18.21 -21.87
CA GLN A 47 17.16 -18.36 -20.76
C GLN A 47 16.86 -17.37 -19.64
N GLN A 48 16.60 -16.11 -20.00
CA GLN A 48 16.22 -15.08 -19.02
C GLN A 48 14.91 -15.42 -18.31
N ILE A 49 13.92 -15.98 -19.01
CA ILE A 49 12.66 -16.46 -18.41
C ILE A 49 12.95 -17.53 -17.35
N LEU A 50 13.83 -18.49 -17.63
CA LEU A 50 14.19 -19.55 -16.68
C LEU A 50 14.90 -18.99 -15.44
N ASP A 51 15.85 -18.06 -15.64
CA ASP A 51 16.61 -17.44 -14.56
C ASP A 51 15.70 -16.59 -13.66
N LEU A 52 14.84 -15.76 -14.24
CA LEU A 52 13.88 -14.95 -13.50
C LEU A 52 12.80 -15.80 -12.82
N THR A 53 12.37 -16.90 -13.44
CA THR A 53 11.45 -17.87 -12.81
C THR A 53 12.04 -18.42 -11.53
N ARG A 54 13.32 -18.79 -11.53
CA ARG A 54 14.01 -19.30 -10.33
C ARG A 54 14.25 -18.20 -9.30
N LEU A 55 14.67 -17.01 -9.74
CA LEU A 55 14.96 -15.87 -8.88
C LEU A 55 13.71 -15.43 -8.10
N TYR A 56 12.58 -15.29 -8.79
CA TYR A 56 11.31 -14.86 -8.20
C TYR A 56 10.43 -16.01 -7.72
N ARG A 57 10.88 -17.26 -7.85
CA ARG A 57 10.12 -18.47 -7.49
C ARG A 57 8.75 -18.51 -8.15
N LEU A 58 8.68 -18.18 -9.44
CA LEU A 58 7.43 -18.10 -10.20
C LEU A 58 6.80 -19.48 -10.46
N ASP A 59 7.55 -20.54 -10.25
CA ASP A 59 7.14 -21.95 -10.26
C ASP A 59 6.31 -22.35 -9.03
N ILE A 60 6.38 -21.58 -7.95
CA ILE A 60 5.64 -21.84 -6.70
C ILE A 60 4.26 -21.16 -6.75
N PRO A 61 3.17 -21.85 -6.35
CA PRO A 61 1.85 -21.25 -6.23
C PRO A 61 1.84 -19.97 -5.39
N ALA A 62 1.12 -18.94 -5.83
CA ALA A 62 1.11 -17.61 -5.20
C ALA A 62 0.85 -17.64 -3.68
N PRO A 63 -0.08 -18.45 -3.13
CA PRO A 63 -0.29 -18.53 -1.69
C PRO A 63 0.94 -19.02 -0.93
N LEU A 64 1.66 -20.02 -1.45
CA LEU A 64 2.87 -20.54 -0.83
C LEU A 64 4.05 -19.56 -0.97
N ARG A 65 4.15 -18.91 -2.13
CA ARG A 65 5.15 -17.89 -2.41
C ARG A 65 5.03 -16.69 -1.46
N TYR A 66 3.81 -16.31 -1.06
CA TYR A 66 3.58 -15.30 -0.04
C TYR A 66 4.26 -15.65 1.29
N PHE A 67 4.13 -16.89 1.79
CA PHE A 67 4.75 -17.26 3.06
C PHE A 67 6.28 -17.26 3.00
N LEU A 68 6.85 -17.58 1.84
CA LEU A 68 8.29 -17.48 1.60
C LEU A 68 8.77 -16.02 1.62
N TRP A 69 8.01 -15.12 0.99
CA TRP A 69 8.27 -13.68 1.04
C TRP A 69 8.09 -13.13 2.46
N LEU A 70 7.01 -13.50 3.15
CA LEU A 70 6.74 -13.10 4.53
C LEU A 70 7.86 -13.51 5.48
N LYS A 71 8.45 -14.70 5.29
CA LYS A 71 9.63 -15.13 6.04
C LYS A 71 10.83 -14.19 5.84
N GLY A 72 11.05 -13.71 4.62
CA GLY A 72 12.08 -12.71 4.32
C GLY A 72 11.80 -11.37 5.01
N VAL A 73 10.56 -10.90 4.94
CA VAL A 73 10.11 -9.66 5.59
C VAL A 73 10.27 -9.74 7.11
N LEU A 74 9.88 -10.86 7.72
CA LEU A 74 10.06 -11.11 9.15
C LEU A 74 11.54 -11.16 9.58
N GLY A 75 12.46 -11.28 8.62
CA GLY A 75 13.89 -11.10 8.85
C GLY A 75 14.25 -9.73 9.43
N ILE A 76 13.36 -8.73 9.34
CA ILE A 76 13.50 -7.45 10.03
C ILE A 76 13.71 -7.61 11.55
N PHE A 77 13.07 -8.59 12.18
CA PHE A 77 13.23 -8.86 13.61
C PHE A 77 14.58 -9.50 13.97
N VAL A 78 15.29 -10.03 12.97
CA VAL A 78 16.60 -10.70 13.11
C VAL A 78 17.72 -9.85 12.49
N GLY A 79 17.42 -8.63 12.04
CA GLY A 79 18.38 -7.73 11.40
C GLY A 79 18.78 -8.12 9.97
N LYS A 80 18.02 -9.02 9.33
CA LYS A 80 18.20 -9.42 7.93
C LYS A 80 16.89 -9.21 7.14
N PRO A 81 16.41 -7.97 7.00
CA PRO A 81 15.19 -7.70 6.26
C PRO A 81 15.37 -8.04 4.78
N ASP A 82 14.49 -8.88 4.25
CA ASP A 82 14.42 -9.18 2.81
C ASP A 82 12.99 -8.93 2.30
N PHE A 83 12.82 -7.81 1.63
CA PHE A 83 11.55 -7.41 1.00
C PHE A 83 11.47 -7.81 -0.47
N GLY A 84 12.52 -8.44 -1.01
CA GLY A 84 12.70 -8.72 -2.42
C GLY A 84 13.36 -7.58 -3.20
N ILE A 85 13.38 -7.76 -4.52
CA ILE A 85 13.94 -6.83 -5.49
C ILE A 85 12.83 -6.25 -6.39
N THR A 86 13.05 -5.04 -6.86
CA THR A 86 12.20 -4.37 -7.84
C THR A 86 12.44 -4.94 -9.25
N ARG A 87 11.61 -4.51 -10.21
CA ARG A 87 11.82 -4.85 -11.63
C ARG A 87 13.17 -4.37 -12.17
N ASP A 88 13.66 -3.26 -11.64
CA ASP A 88 14.94 -2.65 -12.03
C ASP A 88 16.13 -3.22 -11.24
N ASN A 89 15.94 -4.36 -10.58
CA ASN A 89 16.97 -5.08 -9.83
C ASN A 89 17.54 -4.30 -8.63
N SER A 90 16.77 -3.33 -8.10
CA SER A 90 17.09 -2.61 -6.85
C SER A 90 16.40 -3.24 -5.64
N LEU A 91 16.91 -3.01 -4.44
CA LEU A 91 16.26 -3.52 -3.22
C LEU A 91 14.96 -2.76 -2.96
N VAL A 92 13.88 -3.50 -2.66
CA VAL A 92 12.58 -2.89 -2.34
C VAL A 92 12.66 -2.01 -1.09
N ILE A 93 13.53 -2.37 -0.13
CA ILE A 93 13.70 -1.61 1.10
C ILE A 93 14.24 -0.19 0.86
N ASP A 94 15.10 -0.01 -0.13
CA ASP A 94 15.67 1.29 -0.47
C ASP A 94 14.60 2.18 -1.12
N ALA A 95 13.81 1.61 -2.03
CA ALA A 95 12.67 2.31 -2.64
C ALA A 95 11.63 2.75 -1.59
N ILE A 96 11.39 1.91 -0.57
CA ILE A 96 10.53 2.29 0.56
C ILE A 96 11.17 3.41 1.37
N ALA A 97 12.47 3.33 1.66
CA ALA A 97 13.20 4.33 2.42
C ALA A 97 13.18 5.71 1.73
N ASP A 98 13.25 5.74 0.41
CA ASP A 98 13.17 6.97 -0.39
C ASP A 98 11.73 7.54 -0.43
N ALA A 99 10.72 6.67 -0.46
CA ALA A 99 9.31 7.08 -0.51
C ALA A 99 8.80 7.65 0.83
N ILE A 100 9.23 7.07 1.97
CA ILE A 100 8.72 7.44 3.30
C ILE A 100 8.81 8.96 3.57
N PRO A 101 9.96 9.63 3.38
CA PRO A 101 10.08 11.08 3.63
C PRO A 101 9.14 11.90 2.76
N VAL A 102 8.93 11.49 1.51
CA VAL A 102 8.02 12.18 0.57
C VAL A 102 6.59 12.06 1.06
N THR A 103 6.15 10.84 1.42
CA THR A 103 4.81 10.61 1.98
C THR A 103 4.60 11.40 3.25
N ILE A 104 5.57 11.42 4.17
CA ILE A 104 5.47 12.19 5.42
C ILE A 104 5.29 13.68 5.12
N ARG A 105 6.07 14.25 4.21
CA ARG A 105 5.94 15.68 3.84
C ARG A 105 4.57 15.99 3.25
N LEU A 106 4.11 15.17 2.31
CA LEU A 106 2.81 15.35 1.65
C LEU A 106 1.64 15.21 2.63
N VAL A 107 1.63 14.14 3.43
CA VAL A 107 0.58 13.88 4.44
C VAL A 107 0.56 14.99 5.48
N THR A 108 1.73 15.44 5.95
CA THR A 108 1.81 16.51 6.95
C THR A 108 1.25 17.82 6.40
N ALA A 109 1.68 18.23 5.19
CA ALA A 109 1.18 19.44 4.55
C ALA A 109 -0.33 19.37 4.29
N ALA A 110 -0.80 18.25 3.73
CA ALA A 110 -2.23 18.02 3.47
C ALA A 110 -3.06 18.04 4.75
N THR A 111 -2.56 17.45 5.84
CA THR A 111 -3.24 17.42 7.13
C THR A 111 -3.35 18.82 7.73
N ILE A 112 -2.31 19.64 7.65
CA ILE A 112 -2.34 21.03 8.14
C ILE A 112 -3.41 21.83 7.37
N VAL A 113 -3.42 21.73 6.05
CA VAL A 113 -4.44 22.41 5.21
C VAL A 113 -5.83 21.89 5.53
N ALA A 114 -6.01 20.58 5.66
CA ALA A 114 -7.29 19.95 5.99
C ALA A 114 -7.81 20.39 7.37
N ILE A 115 -6.94 20.53 8.37
CA ILE A 115 -7.31 21.03 9.70
C ILE A 115 -7.77 22.50 9.60
N ILE A 116 -7.01 23.36 8.94
CA ILE A 116 -7.33 24.78 8.82
C ILE A 116 -8.68 24.97 8.12
N LEU A 117 -8.85 24.35 6.94
CA LEU A 117 -10.09 24.44 6.16
C LEU A 117 -11.26 23.75 6.88
N GLY A 118 -11.03 22.55 7.41
CA GLY A 118 -12.06 21.77 8.10
C GLY A 118 -12.59 22.48 9.35
N ILE A 119 -11.72 23.09 10.16
CA ILE A 119 -12.13 23.87 11.33
C ILE A 119 -12.85 25.14 10.88
N ALA A 120 -12.31 25.90 9.93
CA ALA A 120 -12.93 27.14 9.47
C ALA A 120 -14.34 26.92 8.91
N LEU A 121 -14.50 25.91 8.04
CA LEU A 121 -15.78 25.54 7.45
C LEU A 121 -16.72 24.93 8.50
N GLY A 122 -16.22 24.06 9.37
CA GLY A 122 -17.03 23.44 10.44
C GLY A 122 -17.58 24.48 11.42
N VAL A 123 -16.76 25.42 11.88
CA VAL A 123 -17.17 26.49 12.79
C VAL A 123 -18.17 27.45 12.11
N THR A 124 -17.92 27.84 10.86
CA THR A 124 -18.85 28.73 10.13
C THR A 124 -20.20 28.08 9.83
N SER A 125 -20.21 26.78 9.51
CA SER A 125 -21.47 26.00 9.36
C SER A 125 -22.22 25.95 10.69
N ALA A 126 -21.53 25.67 11.79
CA ALA A 126 -22.14 25.57 13.12
C ALA A 126 -22.73 26.90 13.61
N LEU A 127 -22.05 28.03 13.35
CA LEU A 127 -22.54 29.36 13.70
C LEU A 127 -23.73 29.81 12.82
N ARG A 128 -23.86 29.27 11.59
CA ARG A 128 -24.93 29.58 10.65
C ARG A 128 -25.82 28.37 10.40
N GLN A 129 -26.14 27.64 11.45
CA GLN A 129 -26.95 26.43 11.40
C GLN A 129 -28.28 26.66 10.66
N TYR A 130 -28.69 25.70 9.83
CA TYR A 130 -29.90 25.74 9.00
C TYR A 130 -29.93 26.83 7.92
N SER A 131 -28.80 27.52 7.69
CA SER A 131 -28.69 28.48 6.58
C SER A 131 -28.45 27.79 5.24
N ARG A 132 -28.71 28.50 4.14
CA ARG A 132 -28.34 28.03 2.79
C ARG A 132 -26.85 27.68 2.65
N PHE A 133 -26.00 28.36 3.42
CA PHE A 133 -24.56 28.09 3.46
C PHE A 133 -24.27 26.74 4.13
N ASP A 134 -24.94 26.44 5.25
CA ASP A 134 -24.78 25.18 5.98
C ASP A 134 -25.21 23.96 5.15
N TYR A 135 -26.38 24.03 4.49
CA TYR A 135 -26.81 22.99 3.56
C TYR A 135 -25.85 22.83 2.37
N GLY A 136 -25.36 23.94 1.81
CA GLY A 136 -24.38 23.91 0.72
C GLY A 136 -23.07 23.25 1.14
N MET A 137 -22.51 23.63 2.28
CA MET A 137 -21.26 23.06 2.79
C MET A 137 -21.39 21.58 3.15
N THR A 138 -22.51 21.20 3.76
CA THR A 138 -22.82 19.79 4.07
C THR A 138 -22.93 18.95 2.80
N PHE A 139 -23.61 19.46 1.77
CA PHE A 139 -23.68 18.81 0.47
C PHE A 139 -22.29 18.63 -0.15
N PHE A 140 -21.46 19.68 -0.19
CA PHE A 140 -20.10 19.58 -0.71
C PHE A 140 -19.23 18.61 0.09
N ALA A 141 -19.34 18.60 1.42
CA ALA A 141 -18.61 17.67 2.27
C ALA A 141 -18.98 16.22 1.97
N PHE A 142 -20.27 15.91 1.84
CA PHE A 142 -20.73 14.56 1.47
C PHE A 142 -20.34 14.19 0.04
N LEU A 143 -20.46 15.12 -0.90
CA LEU A 143 -20.06 14.90 -2.28
C LEU A 143 -18.57 14.50 -2.34
N LEU A 144 -17.69 15.32 -1.77
CA LEU A 144 -16.25 15.05 -1.73
C LEU A 144 -15.93 13.75 -0.98
N TYR A 145 -16.64 13.44 0.10
CA TYR A 145 -16.44 12.20 0.86
C TYR A 145 -16.88 10.94 0.09
N SER A 146 -17.91 11.06 -0.75
CA SER A 146 -18.44 9.96 -1.56
C SER A 146 -17.64 9.69 -2.83
N LEU A 147 -16.78 10.63 -3.25
CA LEU A 147 -15.95 10.44 -4.42
C LEU A 147 -14.88 9.37 -4.16
N PRO A 148 -14.69 8.44 -5.11
CA PRO A 148 -13.51 7.60 -5.16
C PRO A 148 -12.20 8.36 -4.93
N ILE A 149 -11.34 7.80 -4.08
CA ILE A 149 -9.95 8.29 -3.87
C ILE A 149 -8.97 7.71 -4.91
N PHE A 150 -9.46 6.83 -5.80
CA PHE A 150 -8.66 6.07 -6.76
C PHE A 150 -8.61 6.72 -8.14
#